data_AF-A0A3N7EKN5-F1
#
_entry.id   AF-A0A3N7EKN5-F1
#
_cell.length_a   1.000
_cell.length_b   1.000
_cell.length_c   1.000
_cell.angle_alpha   90.00
_cell.angle_beta   90.00
_cell.angle_gamma   90.00
#
_symmetry.space_group_name_H-M   'P 1'
#
loop_
_entity.id
_entity.type
_entity.pdbx_description
1 polymer ?
#
loop_
_entity_poly.entity_id
_entity_poly.type
_entity_poly.pdbx_seq_one_letter_code
_entity_poly.pdbx_strand_id
1 'polypeptide(L)'
;MFFASMVGIHVFVTGGIGGVHRHGEQTMDISSDLTELGRTPVAVISAGVKSILDIPRTLEYLETQGVCVAAYKTNEFPAFFTERSGCKVHCRVDTPDDCARLIDANLKLKLGSGILIAVPIPKEHSASGGLIESSIQIALREARDKNITGNAETPFLLAKVNELTGGASLASNIALVKNNALVGAKIAVALAQLKEHSNRGDAE
;
A
#
# COMPACT_ATOMS: atom_id res chain seq x y z
N MET A 1 -4.15 10.02 -7.09
CA MET A 1 -5.48 9.41 -6.85
C MET A 1 -6.59 10.34 -7.30
N PHE A 2 -6.68 11.56 -6.77
CA PHE A 2 -7.60 12.62 -7.23
C PHE A 2 -7.83 12.66 -8.76
N PHE A 3 -6.77 12.89 -9.55
CA PHE A 3 -6.89 12.94 -11.01
C PHE A 3 -7.40 11.65 -11.64
N ALA A 4 -6.99 10.48 -11.12
CA ALA A 4 -7.47 9.19 -11.60
C ALA A 4 -8.98 9.06 -11.40
N SER A 5 -9.49 9.44 -10.23
CA SER A 5 -10.92 9.44 -9.93
C SER A 5 -11.70 10.37 -10.86
N MET A 6 -11.19 11.59 -11.09
CA MET A 6 -11.86 12.56 -11.98
C MET A 6 -12.01 12.06 -13.42
N VAL A 7 -11.11 11.20 -13.89
CA VAL A 7 -11.16 10.63 -15.25
C VAL A 7 -11.72 9.21 -15.29
N GLY A 8 -12.32 8.73 -14.20
CA GLY A 8 -12.95 7.41 -14.14
C GLY A 8 -11.99 6.21 -14.02
N ILE A 9 -10.73 6.43 -13.64
CA ILE A 9 -9.77 5.36 -13.34
C ILE A 9 -9.92 4.95 -11.87
N HIS A 10 -10.34 3.71 -11.65
CA HIS A 10 -10.64 3.17 -10.32
C HIS A 10 -9.52 2.34 -9.69
N VAL A 11 -8.46 2.03 -10.44
CA VAL A 11 -7.33 1.20 -9.97
C VAL A 11 -6.03 1.98 -10.16
N PHE A 12 -5.27 2.13 -9.08
CA PHE A 12 -3.97 2.81 -9.07
C PHE A 12 -2.93 1.93 -8.41
N VAL A 13 -1.74 1.82 -9.02
CA VAL A 13 -0.66 0.96 -8.52
C VAL A 13 0.51 1.82 -8.07
N THR A 14 1.12 1.43 -6.95
CA THR A 14 2.41 1.98 -6.50
C THR A 14 3.24 0.89 -5.84
N GLY A 15 4.48 1.22 -5.47
CA GLY A 15 5.29 0.32 -4.62
C GLY A 15 4.68 0.19 -3.23
N GLY A 16 4.58 1.32 -2.53
CA GLY A 16 4.10 1.41 -1.15
C GLY A 16 3.54 2.80 -0.90
N ILE A 17 2.39 2.88 -0.25
CA ILE A 17 1.78 4.18 0.09
C ILE A 17 2.59 4.88 1.19
N GLY A 18 2.39 6.19 1.35
CA GLY A 18 2.75 6.88 2.59
C GLY A 18 1.91 6.41 3.77
N GLY A 19 2.20 6.95 4.96
CA GLY A 19 1.52 6.54 6.18
C GLY A 19 1.89 7.43 7.35
N VAL A 20 1.62 6.94 8.56
CA VAL A 20 2.07 7.57 9.80
C VAL A 20 3.56 7.27 9.96
N HIS A 21 4.38 8.30 10.12
CA HIS A 21 5.81 8.11 10.39
C HIS A 21 6.01 7.51 11.79
N ARG A 22 7.16 6.88 12.02
CA ARG A 22 7.53 6.41 13.36
C ARG A 22 7.65 7.62 14.29
N HIS A 23 7.07 7.52 15.48
CA HIS A 23 6.87 8.65 16.41
C HIS A 23 5.86 9.72 15.92
N GLY A 24 5.03 9.40 14.94
CA GLY A 24 3.97 10.28 14.44
C GLY A 24 2.98 10.76 15.50
N GLU A 25 2.85 10.04 16.62
CA GLU A 25 2.07 10.48 17.78
C GLU A 25 2.63 11.71 18.49
N GLN A 26 3.91 12.03 18.29
CA GLN A 26 4.59 13.22 18.83
C GLN A 26 4.78 14.28 17.75
N THR A 27 5.19 13.85 16.55
CA THR A 27 5.58 14.77 15.47
C THR A 27 4.40 15.20 14.59
N MET A 28 3.30 14.45 14.61
CA MET A 28 2.19 14.59 13.66
C MET A 28 2.63 14.49 12.18
N ASP A 29 3.77 13.82 11.92
CA ASP A 29 4.25 13.56 10.56
C ASP A 29 3.46 12.40 9.94
N ILE A 30 2.40 12.77 9.22
CA ILE A 30 1.41 11.87 8.65
C ILE A 30 1.25 12.20 7.16
N SER A 31 1.42 11.21 6.30
CA SER A 31 1.26 11.38 4.86
C SER A 31 -0.16 11.79 4.49
N SER A 32 -0.27 12.77 3.60
CA SER A 32 -1.53 13.15 2.95
C SER A 32 -2.18 12.01 2.16
N ASP A 33 -1.44 10.96 1.81
CA ASP A 33 -1.98 9.76 1.16
C ASP A 33 -3.15 9.15 1.96
N LEU A 34 -3.09 9.19 3.29
CA LEU A 34 -4.10 8.57 4.15
C LEU A 34 -5.43 9.34 4.11
N THR A 35 -5.35 10.67 4.19
CA THR A 35 -6.53 11.54 4.03
C THR A 35 -7.09 11.45 2.61
N GLU A 36 -6.23 11.34 1.60
CA GLU A 36 -6.67 11.18 0.22
C GLU A 36 -7.37 9.83 -0.02
N LEU A 37 -6.88 8.74 0.57
CA LEU A 37 -7.57 7.44 0.61
C LEU A 37 -8.95 7.55 1.29
N GLY A 38 -9.10 8.36 2.33
CA GLY A 38 -10.37 8.55 3.01
C GLY A 38 -11.47 9.23 2.17
N ARG A 39 -11.11 9.94 1.10
CA ARG A 39 -12.04 10.82 0.36
C ARG A 39 -12.10 10.62 -1.15
N THR A 40 -11.25 9.76 -1.71
CA THR A 40 -11.18 9.53 -3.16
C THR A 40 -11.41 8.06 -3.47
N PRO A 41 -12.48 7.69 -4.22
CA PRO A 41 -12.89 6.30 -4.47
C PRO A 41 -12.02 5.64 -5.56
N VAL A 42 -10.75 5.41 -5.21
CA VAL A 42 -9.74 4.71 -6.02
C VAL A 42 -9.15 3.59 -5.18
N ALA A 43 -9.08 2.40 -5.77
CA ALA A 43 -8.38 1.28 -5.18
C ALA A 43 -6.88 1.40 -5.44
N VAL A 44 -6.08 1.43 -4.38
CA VAL A 44 -4.63 1.51 -4.43
C VAL A 44 -4.03 0.15 -4.13
N ILE A 45 -3.25 -0.37 -5.09
CA ILE A 45 -2.57 -1.66 -5.01
C ILE A 45 -1.12 -1.38 -4.69
N SER A 46 -0.65 -1.90 -3.57
CA SER A 46 0.70 -1.64 -3.07
C SER A 46 1.20 -2.77 -2.18
N ALA A 47 2.50 -2.79 -1.87
CA ALA A 47 3.08 -3.73 -0.91
C ALA A 47 2.89 -3.28 0.55
N GLY A 48 1.74 -2.67 0.84
CA GLY A 48 1.46 -1.99 2.10
C GLY A 48 2.01 -0.57 2.11
N VAL A 49 2.49 -0.13 3.27
CA VAL A 49 3.11 1.19 3.46
C VAL A 49 4.63 1.07 3.34
N LYS A 50 5.33 2.13 2.95
CA LYS A 50 6.80 2.11 2.92
C LYS A 50 7.37 1.67 4.28
N SER A 51 8.40 0.83 4.26
CA SER A 51 8.94 0.14 5.45
C SER A 51 9.51 1.05 6.55
N ILE A 52 9.78 2.32 6.23
CA ILE A 52 10.23 3.35 7.16
C ILE A 52 9.10 3.85 8.10
N LEU A 53 7.85 3.51 7.79
CA LEU A 53 6.66 4.01 8.47
C LEU A 53 6.22 3.11 9.62
N ASP A 54 5.23 3.59 10.38
CA ASP A 54 4.58 2.88 11.47
C ASP A 54 3.33 2.16 10.95
N ILE A 55 3.41 0.84 10.78
CA ILE A 55 2.31 0.03 10.25
C ILE A 55 1.09 0.03 11.19
N PRO A 56 1.22 -0.31 12.49
CA PRO A 56 0.09 -0.29 13.41
C PRO A 56 -0.66 1.04 13.39
N ARG A 57 0.05 2.17 13.52
CA ARG A 57 -0.60 3.49 13.54
C ARG A 57 -1.20 3.87 12.19
N THR A 58 -0.59 3.45 11.09
CA THR A 58 -1.16 3.69 9.76
C THR A 58 -2.48 2.93 9.58
N LEU A 59 -2.58 1.69 10.09
CA LEU A 59 -3.83 0.92 10.03
C LEU A 59 -4.93 1.57 10.88
N GLU A 60 -4.62 2.02 12.10
CA GLU A 60 -5.56 2.76 12.97
C GLU A 60 -6.05 4.07 12.31
N TYR A 61 -5.14 4.79 11.62
CA TYR A 61 -5.50 6.01 10.91
C TYR A 61 -6.41 5.71 9.72
N LEU A 62 -6.10 4.67 8.93
CA LEU A 62 -6.93 4.24 7.80
C LEU A 62 -8.32 3.78 8.24
N GLU A 63 -8.41 3.07 9.36
CA GLU A 63 -9.68 2.72 10.01
C GLU A 63 -10.48 3.98 10.36
N THR A 64 -9.84 4.95 11.01
CA THR A 64 -10.47 6.25 11.36
C THR A 64 -10.97 7.00 10.12
N GLN A 65 -10.26 6.90 8.99
CA GLN A 65 -10.65 7.51 7.71
C GLN A 65 -11.72 6.69 6.94
N GLY A 66 -12.19 5.57 7.47
CA GLY A 66 -13.17 4.70 6.79
C GLY A 66 -12.62 4.03 5.52
N VAL A 67 -11.30 3.83 5.45
CA VAL A 67 -10.64 3.18 4.31
C VAL A 67 -10.68 1.68 4.49
N CYS A 68 -11.23 0.96 3.51
CA CYS A 68 -11.17 -0.50 3.50
C CYS A 68 -9.74 -0.96 3.21
N VAL A 69 -9.14 -1.72 4.13
CA VAL A 69 -7.82 -2.34 3.95
C VAL A 69 -7.99 -3.84 3.79
N ALA A 70 -7.58 -4.37 2.64
CA ALA A 70 -7.60 -5.79 2.32
C ALA A 70 -6.20 -6.30 2.01
N ALA A 71 -5.86 -7.52 2.43
CA ALA A 71 -4.61 -8.17 2.00
C ALA A 71 -4.87 -9.29 0.99
N TYR A 72 -4.00 -9.33 -0.03
CA TYR A 72 -4.10 -10.27 -1.13
C TYR A 72 -3.41 -11.60 -0.78
N LYS A 73 -4.20 -12.68 -0.72
CA LYS A 73 -3.77 -14.06 -0.45
C LYS A 73 -3.07 -14.27 0.91
N THR A 74 -3.30 -13.39 1.87
CA THR A 74 -2.73 -13.46 3.21
C THR A 74 -3.69 -12.88 4.25
N ASN A 75 -3.51 -13.25 5.52
CA ASN A 75 -4.25 -12.70 6.66
C ASN A 75 -3.47 -11.59 7.39
N GLU A 76 -2.30 -11.24 6.88
CA GLU A 76 -1.35 -10.33 7.51
C GLU A 76 -1.03 -9.17 6.56
N PHE A 77 -0.90 -7.96 7.11
CA PHE A 77 -0.50 -6.80 6.34
C PHE A 77 0.98 -6.91 5.95
N PRO A 78 1.36 -6.77 4.67
CA PRO A 78 2.75 -6.81 4.26
C PRO A 78 3.49 -5.53 4.68
N ALA A 79 4.79 -5.65 5.00
CA ALA A 79 5.64 -4.53 5.39
C ALA A 79 6.63 -4.14 4.29
N PHE A 80 6.13 -4.00 3.05
CA PHE A 80 6.89 -3.58 1.88
C PHE A 80 7.96 -4.59 1.44
N PHE A 81 9.09 -4.67 2.15
CA PHE A 81 10.19 -5.60 1.85
C PHE A 81 10.05 -6.97 2.51
N THR A 82 9.13 -7.13 3.46
CA THR A 82 8.79 -8.43 4.05
C THR A 82 7.33 -8.76 3.80
N GLU A 83 7.04 -10.04 3.64
CA GLU A 83 5.66 -10.55 3.53
C GLU A 83 4.86 -10.38 4.82
N ARG A 84 5.54 -10.16 5.96
CA ARG A 84 4.98 -10.19 7.31
C ARG A 84 5.38 -8.95 8.09
N SER A 85 4.39 -8.31 8.71
CA SER A 85 4.52 -7.13 9.59
C SER A 85 4.23 -7.43 11.07
N GLY A 86 3.60 -8.56 11.37
CA GLY A 86 2.96 -8.86 12.64
C GLY A 86 1.54 -8.31 12.79
N CYS A 87 1.08 -7.44 11.87
CA CYS A 87 -0.25 -6.84 11.91
C CYS A 87 -1.24 -7.66 11.08
N LYS A 88 -2.36 -8.07 11.69
CA LYS A 88 -3.45 -8.75 10.97
C LYS A 88 -4.26 -7.75 10.17
N VAL A 89 -4.78 -8.17 9.04
CA VAL A 89 -5.85 -7.44 8.33
C VAL A 89 -7.20 -8.06 8.62
N HIS A 90 -8.25 -7.23 8.62
CA HIS A 90 -9.62 -7.70 8.81
C HIS A 90 -10.25 -8.25 7.53
N CYS A 91 -9.74 -7.86 6.36
CA CYS A 91 -10.23 -8.31 5.07
C CYS A 91 -9.12 -9.05 4.31
N ARG A 92 -9.40 -10.30 3.90
CA ARG A 92 -8.56 -11.07 2.97
C ARG A 92 -9.32 -11.24 1.66
N VAL A 93 -8.58 -11.12 0.55
CA VAL A 93 -9.05 -11.40 -0.81
C VAL A 93 -8.06 -12.34 -1.49
N ASP A 94 -8.53 -13.34 -2.22
CA ASP A 94 -7.65 -14.40 -2.76
C ASP A 94 -7.49 -14.33 -4.28
N THR A 95 -8.41 -13.67 -4.99
CA THR A 95 -8.41 -13.57 -6.46
C THR A 95 -8.57 -12.14 -6.96
N PRO A 96 -8.16 -11.84 -8.20
CA PRO A 96 -8.45 -10.55 -8.83
C PRO A 96 -9.96 -10.25 -8.89
N ASP A 97 -10.79 -11.27 -9.07
CA ASP A 97 -12.25 -11.17 -9.06
C ASP A 97 -12.81 -10.77 -7.69
N ASP A 98 -12.26 -11.29 -6.59
CA ASP A 98 -12.65 -10.86 -5.23
C ASP A 98 -12.36 -9.38 -5.04
N CYS A 99 -11.18 -8.93 -5.49
CA CYS A 99 -10.78 -7.53 -5.44
C CYS A 99 -11.72 -6.67 -6.30
N ALA A 100 -12.04 -7.11 -7.52
CA ALA A 100 -12.94 -6.40 -8.42
C ALA A 100 -14.35 -6.25 -7.81
N ARG A 101 -14.89 -7.29 -7.19
CA ARG A 101 -16.19 -7.22 -6.49
C ARG A 101 -16.16 -6.27 -5.29
N LEU A 102 -15.05 -6.24 -4.55
CA LEU A 102 -14.87 -5.29 -3.44
C LEU A 102 -14.87 -3.84 -3.94
N ILE A 103 -14.16 -3.56 -5.03
CA ILE A 103 -14.12 -2.23 -5.66
C ILE A 103 -15.49 -1.83 -6.21
N ASP A 104 -16.14 -2.74 -6.94
CA ASP A 104 -17.47 -2.50 -7.52
C ASP A 104 -18.52 -2.23 -6.42
N ALA A 105 -18.50 -2.98 -5.32
CA ALA A 105 -19.38 -2.75 -4.18
C ALA A 105 -19.17 -1.38 -3.54
N ASN A 106 -17.91 -0.96 -3.31
CA ASN A 106 -17.58 0.36 -2.78
C ASN A 106 -18.14 1.49 -3.68
N LEU A 107 -18.01 1.35 -5.00
CA LEU A 107 -18.54 2.30 -5.98
C LEU A 107 -20.08 2.34 -6.00
N LYS A 108 -20.73 1.17 -6.04
CA LYS A 108 -22.21 1.05 -6.06
C LYS A 108 -22.86 1.60 -4.78
N LEU A 109 -22.23 1.38 -3.63
CA LEU A 109 -22.67 1.92 -2.34
C LEU A 109 -22.32 3.40 -2.14
N LYS A 110 -21.55 4.01 -3.05
CA LYS A 110 -21.13 5.41 -3.00
C LYS A 110 -20.46 5.78 -1.68
N LEU A 111 -19.60 4.89 -1.14
CA LEU A 111 -18.93 5.09 0.15
C LEU A 111 -17.96 6.28 0.15
N GLY A 112 -17.47 6.70 -1.02
CA GLY A 112 -16.62 7.88 -1.19
C GLY A 112 -15.15 7.66 -0.81
N SER A 113 -14.85 6.72 0.09
CA SER A 113 -13.47 6.31 0.42
C SER A 113 -12.89 5.36 -0.63
N GLY A 114 -11.56 5.39 -0.74
CA GLY A 114 -10.77 4.44 -1.51
C GLY A 114 -10.61 3.09 -0.78
N ILE A 115 -9.84 2.21 -1.41
CA ILE A 115 -9.54 0.88 -0.88
C ILE A 115 -8.03 0.68 -0.98
N LEU A 116 -7.41 0.15 0.08
CA LEU A 116 -6.03 -0.30 0.03
C LEU A 116 -6.01 -1.82 -0.13
N ILE A 117 -5.48 -2.30 -1.26
CA ILE A 117 -5.23 -3.72 -1.49
C ILE A 117 -3.73 -3.96 -1.32
N ALA A 118 -3.37 -4.55 -0.18
CA ALA A 118 -1.99 -4.82 0.20
C ALA A 118 -1.53 -6.17 -0.37
N VAL A 119 -0.51 -6.14 -1.22
CA VAL A 119 0.03 -7.29 -1.96
C VAL A 119 1.41 -7.62 -1.42
N PRO A 120 1.63 -8.79 -0.80
CA PRO A 120 2.95 -9.18 -0.33
C PRO A 120 4.00 -9.22 -1.47
N ILE A 121 5.24 -8.85 -1.15
CA ILE A 121 6.37 -9.05 -2.04
C ILE A 121 6.50 -10.55 -2.42
N PRO A 122 6.91 -10.90 -3.66
CA PRO A 122 7.15 -12.29 -4.01
C PRO A 122 8.18 -12.96 -3.09
N LYS A 123 7.94 -14.23 -2.73
CA LYS A 123 8.74 -14.98 -1.75
C LYS A 123 10.23 -15.02 -2.09
N GLU A 124 10.56 -15.17 -3.36
CA GLU A 124 11.92 -15.18 -3.88
C GLU A 124 12.68 -13.88 -3.61
N HIS A 125 11.97 -12.77 -3.40
CA HIS A 125 12.52 -11.45 -3.10
C HIS A 125 12.36 -11.04 -1.62
N SER A 126 11.75 -11.90 -0.81
CA SER A 126 11.49 -11.72 0.63
C SER A 126 12.73 -12.08 1.50
N ALA A 127 13.67 -12.86 0.96
CA ALA A 127 14.85 -13.35 1.69
C ALA A 127 15.79 -12.24 2.21
N SER A 128 15.82 -11.08 1.54
CA SER A 128 16.58 -9.90 1.98
C SER A 128 15.85 -9.08 3.05
N GLY A 129 14.59 -9.40 3.38
CA GLY A 129 13.73 -8.59 4.22
C GLY A 129 14.27 -8.35 5.63
N GLY A 130 14.89 -9.36 6.26
CA GLY A 130 15.52 -9.20 7.58
C GLY A 130 16.75 -8.27 7.57
N LEU A 131 17.58 -8.35 6.52
CA LEU A 131 18.71 -7.45 6.31
C LEU A 131 18.23 -6.01 6.07
N ILE A 132 17.18 -5.86 5.25
CA ILE A 132 16.59 -4.56 4.95
C ILE A 132 15.98 -3.94 6.21
N GLU A 133 15.24 -4.70 7.02
CA GLU A 133 14.68 -4.19 8.28
C GLU A 133 15.77 -3.76 9.27
N SER A 134 16.83 -4.55 9.39
CA SER A 134 17.99 -4.16 10.22
C SER A 134 18.62 -2.86 9.72
N SER A 135 18.72 -2.69 8.40
CA SER A 135 19.24 -1.48 7.78
C SER A 135 18.33 -0.27 7.99
N ILE A 136 17.00 -0.48 8.00
CA ILE A 136 16.01 0.56 8.32
C ILE A 136 16.17 1.04 9.77
N GLN A 137 16.37 0.14 10.72
CA GLN A 137 16.60 0.52 12.12
C GLN A 137 17.86 1.38 12.30
N ILE A 138 18.94 1.04 11.57
CA ILE A 138 20.17 1.84 11.56
C ILE A 138 19.91 3.22 10.94
N ALA A 139 19.26 3.26 9.77
CA ALA A 139 18.96 4.51 9.08
C ALA A 139 18.07 5.45 9.91
N LEU A 140 17.06 4.91 10.60
CA LEU A 140 16.18 5.68 11.50
C LEU A 140 16.94 6.26 12.69
N ARG A 141 17.90 5.52 13.26
CA ARG A 141 18.76 6.02 14.32
C ARG A 141 19.65 7.15 13.82
N GLU A 142 20.30 6.97 12.67
CA GLU A 142 21.13 8.01 12.06
C GLU A 142 20.34 9.27 11.70
N ALA A 143 19.11 9.13 11.19
CA ALA A 143 18.23 10.26 10.88
C ALA A 143 17.94 11.08 12.13
N ARG A 144 17.64 10.39 13.25
CA ARG A 144 17.40 11.01 14.55
C ARG A 144 18.64 11.73 15.08
N ASP A 145 19.79 11.07 15.06
CA ASP A 145 21.05 11.64 15.56
C ASP A 145 21.47 12.90 14.76
N LYS A 146 21.08 12.96 13.48
CA LYS A 146 21.31 14.10 12.58
C LYS A 146 20.17 15.11 12.56
N ASN A 147 19.10 14.92 13.34
CA ASN A 147 17.88 15.73 13.35
C ASN A 147 17.27 15.94 11.95
N ILE A 148 17.28 14.91 11.11
CA ILE A 148 16.63 14.93 9.79
C ILE A 148 15.14 14.67 9.97
N THR A 149 14.30 15.63 9.58
CA THR A 149 12.85 15.58 9.82
C THR A 149 12.04 16.05 8.60
N GLY A 150 10.74 15.75 8.63
CA GLY A 150 9.79 16.13 7.59
C GLY A 150 10.17 15.59 6.21
N ASN A 151 10.02 16.42 5.18
CA ASN A 151 10.21 16.02 3.78
C ASN A 151 11.63 15.49 3.46
N ALA A 152 12.63 15.79 4.29
CA ALA A 152 14.00 15.32 4.11
C ALA A 152 14.24 13.90 4.65
N GLU A 153 13.37 13.40 5.54
CA GLU A 153 13.55 12.11 6.21
C GLU A 153 13.42 10.94 5.22
N THR A 154 12.36 10.90 4.41
CA THR A 154 12.12 9.79 3.48
C THR A 154 13.25 9.61 2.46
N PRO A 155 13.72 10.65 1.74
CA PRO A 155 14.86 10.53 0.82
C PRO A 155 16.13 10.05 1.51
N PHE A 156 16.42 10.56 2.72
CA PHE A 156 17.57 10.14 3.51
C PHE A 156 17.51 8.65 3.87
N LEU A 157 16.37 8.20 4.42
CA LEU A 157 16.20 6.82 4.84
C LEU A 157 16.32 5.84 3.67
N LEU A 158 15.69 6.14 2.52
CA LEU A 158 15.77 5.29 1.34
C LEU A 158 17.21 5.20 0.80
N ALA A 159 17.93 6.32 0.73
CA ALA A 159 19.33 6.35 0.29
C ALA A 159 20.22 5.52 1.24
N LYS A 160 20.08 5.72 2.55
CA LYS A 160 20.87 5.02 3.56
C LYS A 160 20.60 3.52 3.57
N VAL A 161 19.33 3.10 3.46
CA VAL A 161 18.97 1.68 3.37
C VAL A 161 19.55 1.04 2.10
N ASN A 162 19.55 1.74 0.97
CA ASN A 162 20.16 1.24 -0.25
C ASN A 162 21.69 1.07 -0.13
N GLU A 163 22.37 2.03 0.51
CA GLU A 163 23.80 1.95 0.84
C GLU A 163 24.10 0.73 1.73
N LEU A 164 23.40 0.59 2.85
CA LEU A 164 23.61 -0.48 3.83
C LEU A 164 23.31 -1.88 3.29
N THR A 165 22.42 -1.97 2.31
CA THR A 165 22.02 -3.26 1.70
C THR A 165 22.78 -3.58 0.41
N GLY A 166 23.73 -2.73 0.00
CA GLY A 166 24.50 -2.94 -1.23
C GLY A 166 23.63 -3.01 -2.49
N GLY A 167 22.50 -2.29 -2.52
CA GLY A 167 21.55 -2.31 -3.64
C GLY A 167 20.43 -3.34 -3.55
N ALA A 168 20.44 -4.24 -2.56
CA ALA A 168 19.41 -5.27 -2.44
C ALA A 168 18.00 -4.67 -2.20
N SER A 169 17.90 -3.55 -1.47
CA SER A 169 16.62 -2.87 -1.25
C SER A 169 16.02 -2.31 -2.55
N LEU A 170 16.84 -1.78 -3.46
CA LEU A 170 16.38 -1.31 -4.77
C LEU A 170 15.88 -2.47 -5.63
N ALA A 171 16.60 -3.60 -5.65
CA ALA A 171 16.18 -4.79 -6.38
C ALA A 171 14.81 -5.32 -5.87
N SER A 172 14.65 -5.43 -4.56
CA SER A 172 13.36 -5.82 -3.94
C SER A 172 12.25 -4.80 -4.23
N ASN A 173 12.56 -3.50 -4.28
CA ASN A 173 11.59 -2.45 -4.62
C ASN A 173 11.11 -2.57 -6.09
N ILE A 174 12.01 -2.86 -7.03
CA ILE A 174 11.63 -3.10 -8.42
C ILE A 174 10.73 -4.34 -8.52
N ALA A 175 11.08 -5.41 -7.81
CA ALA A 175 10.32 -6.65 -7.82
C ALA A 175 8.90 -6.48 -7.26
N LEU A 176 8.75 -5.82 -6.12
CA LEU A 176 7.43 -5.56 -5.54
C LEU A 176 6.59 -4.64 -6.44
N VAL A 177 7.16 -3.61 -7.08
CA VAL A 177 6.41 -2.73 -7.98
C VAL A 177 5.89 -3.51 -9.19
N LYS A 178 6.71 -4.39 -9.77
CA LYS A 178 6.29 -5.27 -10.87
C LYS A 178 5.17 -6.22 -10.44
N ASN A 179 5.27 -6.79 -9.25
CA ASN A 179 4.23 -7.66 -8.70
C ASN A 179 2.91 -6.91 -8.47
N ASN A 180 2.97 -5.72 -7.88
CA ASN A 180 1.81 -4.86 -7.66
C ASN A 180 1.16 -4.46 -8.99
N ALA A 181 1.96 -4.15 -10.01
CA ALA A 181 1.46 -3.82 -11.35
C ALA A 181 0.78 -5.02 -12.02
N LEU A 182 1.35 -6.21 -11.92
CA LEU A 182 0.75 -7.44 -12.43
C LEU A 182 -0.60 -7.73 -11.76
N VAL A 183 -0.66 -7.64 -10.42
CA VAL A 183 -1.91 -7.86 -9.67
C VAL A 183 -2.93 -6.77 -9.99
N GLY A 184 -2.53 -5.50 -9.95
CA GLY A 184 -3.40 -4.37 -10.26
C GLY A 184 -3.97 -4.42 -11.67
N ALA A 185 -3.19 -4.81 -12.67
CA ALA A 185 -3.67 -4.99 -14.05
C ALA A 185 -4.74 -6.09 -14.14
N LYS A 186 -4.52 -7.24 -13.47
CA LYS A 186 -5.51 -8.32 -13.42
C LYS A 186 -6.82 -7.88 -12.75
N ILE A 187 -6.72 -7.11 -11.66
CA ILE A 187 -7.88 -6.55 -10.96
C ILE A 187 -8.64 -5.58 -11.87
N ALA A 188 -7.93 -4.70 -12.59
CA ALA A 188 -8.55 -3.75 -13.51
C ALA A 188 -9.31 -4.45 -14.65
N VAL A 189 -8.74 -5.52 -15.22
CA VAL A 189 -9.42 -6.36 -16.22
C VAL A 189 -10.67 -7.02 -15.65
N ALA A 190 -10.56 -7.65 -14.47
CA ALA A 190 -11.71 -8.28 -13.81
C ALA A 190 -12.83 -7.27 -13.49
N LEU A 191 -12.47 -6.06 -13.04
CA LEU A 191 -13.42 -4.98 -12.78
C LEU A 191 -14.13 -4.50 -14.04
N ALA A 192 -13.41 -4.37 -15.16
CA ALA A 192 -14.00 -4.01 -16.44
C ALA A 192 -15.02 -5.07 -16.91
N GLN A 193 -14.63 -6.35 -16.85
CA GLN A 193 -15.52 -7.46 -17.19
C GLN A 193 -16.76 -7.50 -16.29
N LEU A 194 -16.61 -7.30 -14.98
CA LEU A 194 -17.73 -7.30 -14.03
C LEU A 194 -18.76 -6.20 -14.35
N LYS A 195 -18.28 -5.01 -14.72
CA LYS A 195 -19.14 -3.87 -15.11
C LYS A 195 -19.86 -4.12 -16.43
N GLU A 196 -19.21 -4.72 -17.42
CA GLU A 196 -19.85 -5.09 -18.68
C GLU A 196 -20.99 -6.10 -18.50
N HIS A 197 -20.82 -7.10 -17.62
CA HIS A 197 -21.87 -8.10 -17.36
C HIS A 197 -23.08 -7.48 -16.62
N SER A 198 -22.84 -6.58 -15.67
CA SER A 198 -23.92 -5.89 -14.96
C SER A 198 -24.77 -5.04 -15.93
N ASN A 199 -24.12 -4.30 -16.84
CA ASN A 199 -24.81 -3.45 -17.80
C ASN A 199 -25.63 -4.23 -18.85
N ARG A 200 -25.28 -5.50 -19.13
CA ARG A 200 -26.05 -6.36 -20.04
C ARG A 200 -27.28 -6.98 -19.36
N GLY A 201 -27.19 -7.29 -18.07
CA GLY A 201 -28.30 -7.88 -17.31
C GLY A 201 -29.42 -6.89 -16.98
N ASP A 202 -29.11 -5.58 -16.91
CA ASP A 202 -30.11 -4.52 -16.69
C ASP A 202 -30.82 -4.07 -18.00
N ALA A 203 -30.42 -4.60 -19.15
CA ALA A 203 -30.94 -4.25 -20.48
C ALA A 203 -31.90 -5.30 -21.09
N GLU A 204 -32.18 -6.39 -20.36
CA GLU A 204 -33.20 -7.41 -20.69
C GLU A 204 -34.39 -7.32 -19.72
#